data_AF-A0A919YSG5-F1
#
_entry.id   AF-A0A919YSG5-F1
#
_cell.length_a   1.000
_cell.length_b   1.000
_cell.length_c   1.000
_cell.angle_alpha   90.00
_cell.angle_beta   90.00
_cell.angle_gamma   90.00
#
_symmetry.space_group_name_H-M   'P 1'
#
loop_
_entity.id
_entity.type
_entity.pdbx_description
1 polymer ?
#
loop_
_entity_poly.entity_id
_entity_poly.type
_entity_poly.pdbx_seq_one_letter_code
_entity_poly.pdbx_strand_id
1 'polypeptide(L)'
;MKSLFQYNWKIRDEWFQCLELVPITELLKERNTGVGSIFKTLFHIIDVEYSWIRALQNKTDLIFDINEYKDINSLNVLSDELRIEVKEYIDNWSSNLEFEVVTPSWIDRTYYKGEILRHIIVHEIHHTGQLSIWSKEIGMPVVSSNFIGRDLI
;
A
#
# COMPACT_ATOMS: atom_id res chain seq x y z
N MET A 1 -8.34 10.47 9.60
CA MET A 1 -7.23 9.97 8.77
C MET A 1 -6.99 8.48 8.99
N LYS A 2 -6.86 8.01 10.24
CA LYS A 2 -6.77 6.60 10.60
C LYS A 2 -7.77 5.67 9.88
N SER A 3 -9.04 6.06 9.80
CA SER A 3 -10.06 5.28 9.09
C SER A 3 -9.78 5.06 7.60
N LEU A 4 -9.05 5.96 6.94
CA LEU A 4 -8.65 5.79 5.54
C LEU A 4 -7.49 4.79 5.39
N PHE A 5 -6.57 4.74 6.35
CA PHE A 5 -5.57 3.66 6.41
C PHE A 5 -6.22 2.30 6.64
N GLN A 6 -7.16 2.22 7.59
CA GLN A 6 -7.92 1.00 7.85
C GLN A 6 -8.74 0.56 6.63
N TYR A 7 -9.31 1.52 5.89
CA TYR A 7 -9.98 1.27 4.62
C TYR A 7 -9.01 0.66 3.60
N ASN A 8 -7.86 1.31 3.39
CA ASN A 8 -6.85 0.85 2.45
C ASN A 8 -6.38 -0.58 2.78
N TRP A 9 -6.02 -0.86 4.04
CA TRP A 9 -5.60 -2.21 4.46
C TRP A 9 -6.70 -3.24 4.22
N LYS A 10 -7.96 -2.94 4.56
CA LYS A 10 -9.09 -3.85 4.33
C LYS A 10 -9.30 -4.15 2.85
N ILE A 11 -9.16 -3.15 1.98
CA ILE A 11 -9.24 -3.32 0.52
C ILE A 11 -8.06 -4.15 0.01
N ARG A 12 -6.84 -3.87 0.48
CA ARG A 12 -5.64 -4.62 0.13
C ARG A 12 -5.75 -6.09 0.52
N ASP A 13 -6.27 -6.39 1.70
CA ASP A 13 -6.50 -7.75 2.17
C ASP A 13 -7.55 -8.49 1.31
N GLU A 14 -8.63 -7.80 0.93
CA GLU A 14 -9.64 -8.35 0.00
C GLU A 14 -9.04 -8.61 -1.39
N TRP A 15 -8.13 -7.75 -1.87
CA TRP A 15 -7.39 -7.99 -3.10
C TRP A 15 -6.49 -9.23 -2.99
N PHE A 16 -5.75 -9.38 -1.89
CA PHE A 16 -4.94 -10.57 -1.65
C PHE A 16 -5.77 -11.85 -1.69
N GLN A 17 -6.92 -11.87 -1.01
CA GLN A 17 -7.85 -13.01 -1.03
C GLN A 17 -8.36 -13.32 -2.44
N CYS A 18 -8.75 -12.31 -3.21
CA CYS A 18 -9.25 -12.53 -4.57
C CYS A 18 -8.15 -13.06 -5.50
N LEU A 19 -6.91 -12.61 -5.32
CA LEU A 19 -5.77 -12.94 -6.18
C LEU A 19 -5.09 -14.27 -5.81
N GLU A 20 -5.43 -14.88 -4.67
CA GLU A 20 -4.86 -16.16 -4.22
C GLU A 20 -5.10 -17.30 -5.24
N LEU A 21 -6.23 -17.27 -5.95
CA LEU A 21 -6.59 -18.27 -6.95
C LEU A 21 -6.03 -17.98 -8.34
N VAL A 22 -5.35 -16.83 -8.53
CA VAL A 22 -4.84 -16.41 -9.84
C VAL A 22 -3.42 -16.97 -10.03
N PRO A 23 -3.12 -17.66 -11.15
CA PRO A 23 -1.78 -18.15 -11.42
C PRO A 23 -0.74 -17.02 -11.37
N ILE A 24 0.41 -17.28 -10.74
CA ILE A 24 1.50 -16.30 -10.63
C ILE A 24 1.96 -15.76 -11.97
N THR A 25 1.88 -16.56 -13.04
CA THR A 25 2.18 -16.14 -14.41
C THR A 25 1.26 -15.03 -14.92
N GLU A 26 -0.02 -15.02 -14.54
CA GLU A 26 -0.95 -13.95 -14.88
C GLU A 26 -0.79 -12.73 -13.97
N LEU A 27 -0.41 -12.94 -12.69
CA LEU A 27 -0.10 -11.86 -11.76
C LEU A 27 1.16 -11.07 -12.16
N LEU A 28 2.18 -11.76 -12.68
CA LEU A 28 3.44 -11.19 -13.15
C LEU A 28 3.39 -10.64 -14.57
N LYS A 29 2.34 -10.95 -15.33
CA LYS A 29 2.18 -10.54 -16.72
C LYS A 29 2.25 -9.02 -16.86
N GLU A 30 3.10 -8.57 -17.79
CA GLU A 30 3.28 -7.16 -18.09
C GLU A 30 2.02 -6.53 -18.70
N ARG A 31 1.74 -5.30 -18.28
CA ARG A 31 0.60 -4.46 -18.66
C ARG A 31 1.11 -3.06 -18.96
N ASN A 32 0.47 -2.37 -19.91
CA ASN A 32 0.97 -1.09 -20.45
C ASN A 32 0.76 0.13 -19.52
N THR A 33 0.34 -0.06 -18.27
CA THR A 33 -0.07 1.03 -17.37
C THR A 33 0.42 0.77 -15.95
N GLY A 34 0.44 1.82 -15.12
CA GLY A 34 0.88 1.71 -13.72
C GLY A 34 2.32 1.25 -13.60
N VAL A 35 2.59 0.37 -12.64
CA VAL A 35 3.93 -0.19 -12.39
C VAL A 35 4.22 -1.49 -13.17
N GLY A 36 3.36 -1.85 -14.13
CA GLY A 36 3.63 -2.91 -15.10
C GLY A 36 2.94 -4.25 -14.83
N SER A 37 2.59 -4.62 -13.59
CA SER A 37 1.81 -5.85 -13.35
C SER A 37 1.01 -5.79 -12.05
N ILE A 38 0.07 -6.74 -11.85
CA ILE A 38 -0.72 -6.84 -10.61
C ILE A 38 0.22 -7.09 -9.43
N PHE A 39 1.14 -8.04 -9.58
CA PHE A 39 2.12 -8.39 -8.55
C PHE A 39 3.00 -7.20 -8.17
N LYS A 40 3.58 -6.52 -9.17
CA LYS A 40 4.40 -5.32 -8.96
C LYS A 40 3.61 -4.20 -8.29
N THR A 41 2.32 -4.07 -8.60
CA THR A 41 1.45 -3.03 -8.02
C THR A 41 1.24 -3.24 -6.54
N LEU A 42 0.95 -4.47 -6.10
CA LEU A 42 0.79 -4.76 -4.68
C LEU A 42 2.10 -4.59 -3.91
N PHE A 43 3.21 -5.08 -4.46
CA PHE A 43 4.53 -4.83 -3.89
C PHE A 43 4.82 -3.34 -3.75
N HIS A 44 4.59 -2.56 -4.81
CA HIS A 44 4.83 -1.12 -4.82
C HIS A 44 3.99 -0.35 -3.79
N ILE A 45 2.73 -0.74 -3.60
CA ILE A 45 1.86 -0.15 -2.56
C ILE A 45 2.47 -0.35 -1.17
N ILE A 46 2.88 -1.59 -0.85
CA ILE A 46 3.42 -1.96 0.46
C ILE A 46 4.76 -1.25 0.71
N ASP A 47 5.64 -1.29 -0.28
CA ASP A 47 6.97 -0.67 -0.26
C ASP A 47 6.86 0.83 0.01
N VAL A 48 6.06 1.55 -0.79
CA VAL A 48 5.90 3.00 -0.65
C VAL A 48 5.25 3.39 0.68
N GLU A 49 4.20 2.68 1.13
CA GLU A 49 3.59 2.91 2.44
C GLU A 49 4.64 2.82 3.54
N TYR A 50 5.41 1.73 3.55
CA TYR A 50 6.36 1.46 4.61
C TYR A 50 7.55 2.42 4.58
N SER A 51 8.15 2.69 3.41
CA SER A 51 9.24 3.66 3.28
C SER A 51 8.84 5.02 3.83
N TRP A 52 7.66 5.54 3.45
CA TRP A 52 7.20 6.82 3.98
C TRP A 52 6.96 6.80 5.49
N ILE A 53 6.44 5.71 6.05
CA ILE A 53 6.27 5.57 7.50
C ILE A 53 7.62 5.56 8.22
N ARG A 54 8.63 4.88 7.65
CA ARG A 54 9.99 4.89 8.16
C ARG A 54 10.58 6.30 8.17
N ALA A 55 10.38 7.06 7.09
CA ALA A 55 10.78 8.46 7.04
C ALA A 55 10.07 9.28 8.13
N LEU A 56 8.75 9.11 8.30
CA LEU A 56 7.97 9.78 9.34
C LEU A 56 8.46 9.50 10.78
N GLN A 57 9.11 8.36 10.98
CA GLN A 57 9.76 7.95 12.23
C GLN A 57 11.25 8.35 12.32
N ASN A 58 11.78 9.11 11.35
CA ASN A 58 13.20 9.47 11.21
C ASN A 58 14.13 8.24 11.13
N LYS A 59 13.65 7.14 10.56
CA LYS A 59 14.45 5.94 10.36
C LYS A 59 14.96 5.90 8.92
N THR A 60 16.14 5.32 8.71
CA THR A 60 16.63 5.00 7.36
C THR A 60 15.66 4.03 6.69
N ASP A 61 15.45 4.22 5.40
CA ASP A 61 14.64 3.34 4.58
C ASP A 61 15.20 1.91 4.53
N LEU A 62 14.31 0.95 4.26
CA LEU A 62 14.68 -0.44 4.00
C LEU A 62 14.34 -0.74 2.54
N ILE A 63 15.33 -1.20 1.79
CA ILE A 63 15.14 -1.56 0.38
C ILE A 63 14.75 -3.04 0.32
N PHE A 64 13.54 -3.31 -0.18
CA PHE A 64 13.09 -4.67 -0.45
C PHE A 64 13.39 -5.04 -1.91
N ASP A 65 13.90 -6.25 -2.13
CA ASP A 65 14.03 -6.79 -3.49
C ASP A 65 12.77 -7.59 -3.83
N ILE A 66 12.00 -7.11 -4.82
CA ILE A 66 10.79 -7.79 -5.29
C ILE A 66 11.04 -9.25 -5.69
N ASN A 67 12.27 -9.60 -6.12
CA ASN A 67 12.63 -10.95 -6.53
C ASN A 67 12.68 -11.96 -5.36
N GLU A 68 12.69 -11.48 -4.12
CA GLU A 68 12.60 -12.34 -2.93
C GLU A 68 11.18 -12.91 -2.71
N TYR A 69 10.17 -12.30 -3.34
CA TYR A 69 8.76 -12.66 -3.22
C TYR A 69 8.29 -13.46 -4.44
N LYS A 70 7.95 -14.73 -4.23
CA LYS A 70 7.71 -15.69 -5.32
C LYS A 70 6.24 -15.87 -5.68
N ASP A 71 5.35 -15.48 -4.78
CA ASP A 71 3.92 -15.64 -4.92
C ASP A 71 3.14 -14.58 -4.14
N ILE A 72 1.84 -14.52 -4.40
CA ILE A 72 0.95 -13.54 -3.79
C ILE A 72 0.90 -13.65 -2.26
N ASN A 73 1.07 -14.86 -1.71
CA ASN A 73 1.09 -15.09 -0.28
C ASN A 73 2.34 -14.50 0.38
N SER A 74 3.51 -14.59 -0.26
CA SER A 74 4.74 -13.96 0.23
C SER A 74 4.62 -12.43 0.32
N LEU A 75 3.89 -11.79 -0.60
CA LEU A 75 3.56 -10.35 -0.49
C LEU A 75 2.55 -10.06 0.61
N ASN A 76 1.57 -10.93 0.83
CA ASN A 76 0.61 -10.78 1.91
C ASN A 76 1.29 -10.86 3.28
N VAL A 77 2.20 -11.83 3.46
CA VAL A 77 3.04 -11.96 4.66
C VAL A 77 3.86 -10.68 4.89
N LEU A 78 4.54 -10.17 3.85
CA LEU A 78 5.25 -8.89 3.94
C LEU A 78 4.31 -7.75 4.37
N SER A 79 3.14 -7.64 3.73
CA SER A 79 2.17 -6.61 4.10
C SER A 79 1.80 -6.69 5.58
N ASP A 80 1.55 -7.89 6.12
CA ASP A 80 1.11 -8.06 7.50
C ASP A 80 2.24 -7.78 8.49
N GLU A 81 3.46 -8.22 8.20
CA GLU A 81 4.65 -7.95 9.01
C GLU A 81 4.92 -6.45 9.14
N LEU A 82 4.94 -5.73 8.01
CA LEU A 82 5.21 -4.29 8.00
C LEU A 82 4.06 -3.48 8.61
N ARG A 83 2.82 -3.94 8.43
CA ARG A 83 1.61 -3.27 8.96
C ARG A 83 1.62 -3.16 10.48
N ILE A 84 2.32 -4.04 11.21
CA ILE A 84 2.45 -3.94 12.68
C ILE A 84 3.05 -2.59 13.07
N GLU A 85 4.19 -2.22 12.48
CA GLU A 85 4.89 -0.96 12.76
C GLU A 85 4.12 0.25 12.21
N VAL A 86 3.54 0.12 11.01
CA VAL A 86 2.69 1.17 10.42
C VAL A 86 1.51 1.46 11.32
N LYS A 87 0.79 0.43 11.76
CA LYS A 87 -0.39 0.56 12.61
C LYS A 87 -0.04 1.21 13.94
N GLU A 88 1.07 0.83 14.57
CA GLU A 88 1.55 1.48 15.79
C GLU A 88 1.77 2.98 15.58
N TYR A 89 2.39 3.38 14.45
CA TYR A 89 2.58 4.79 14.13
C TYR A 89 1.26 5.54 13.93
N ILE A 90 0.34 4.97 13.14
CA ILE A 90 -0.96 5.57 12.83
C ILE A 90 -1.86 5.64 14.07
N ASP A 91 -1.79 4.65 14.96
CA ASP A 91 -2.56 4.63 16.22
C ASP A 91 -2.11 5.72 17.18
N ASN A 92 -0.82 6.07 17.18
CA ASN A 92 -0.23 7.11 18.01
C ASN A 92 -0.18 8.49 17.33
N TRP A 93 -0.73 8.62 16.12
CA TRP A 93 -0.73 9.89 15.40
C TRP A 93 -1.53 10.97 16.13
N SER A 94 -0.94 12.16 16.24
CA SER A 94 -1.54 13.36 16.82
C SER A 94 -1.62 14.47 15.77
N SER A 95 -2.67 15.28 15.79
CA SER A 95 -2.83 16.44 14.90
C SER A 95 -1.69 17.45 15.04
N ASN A 96 -0.98 17.47 16.16
CA ASN A 96 0.17 18.36 16.34
C ASN A 96 1.36 17.97 15.45
N LEU A 97 1.47 16.69 15.09
CA LEU A 97 2.55 16.18 14.22
C LEU A 97 2.37 16.62 12.76
N GLU A 98 1.18 17.08 12.38
CA GLU A 98 0.83 17.42 10.99
C GLU A 98 1.77 18.46 10.37
N PHE A 99 2.22 19.43 11.17
CA PHE A 99 3.09 20.53 10.75
C PHE A 99 4.57 20.29 11.06
N GLU A 100 4.91 19.16 11.68
CA GLU A 100 6.30 18.76 11.77
C GLU A 100 6.83 18.39 10.39
N VAL A 101 8.12 18.65 10.20
CA VAL A 101 8.78 18.38 8.93
C VAL A 101 9.74 17.20 9.06
N VAL A 102 9.92 16.48 7.96
CA VAL A 102 10.89 15.38 7.88
C VAL A 102 11.57 15.36 6.52
N THR A 103 12.83 14.94 6.50
CA THR A 103 13.62 14.71 5.29
C THR A 103 13.85 13.20 5.17
N PRO A 104 13.22 12.52 4.19
CA PRO A 104 13.42 11.09 4.00
C PRO A 104 14.87 10.77 3.63
N SER A 105 15.38 9.60 4.02
CA SER A 105 16.80 9.28 3.85
C SER A 105 17.26 9.10 2.40
N TRP A 106 16.33 8.97 1.45
CA TRP A 106 16.60 8.73 0.03
C TRP A 106 16.42 9.98 -0.86
N ILE A 107 15.97 11.10 -0.30
CA ILE A 107 15.77 12.34 -1.05
C ILE A 107 16.17 13.56 -0.22
N ASP A 108 16.97 14.45 -0.81
CA ASP A 108 17.37 15.71 -0.17
C ASP A 108 16.26 16.76 -0.31
N ARG A 109 15.09 16.44 0.25
CA ARG A 109 13.91 17.33 0.28
C ARG A 109 13.08 17.08 1.52
N THR A 110 12.61 18.18 2.12
CA THR A 110 11.79 18.17 3.32
C THR A 110 10.30 18.26 2.99
N TYR A 111 9.47 17.56 3.75
CA TYR A 111 8.01 17.53 3.62
C TYR A 111 7.33 17.63 4.98
N TYR A 112 6.09 18.09 5.01
CA TYR A 112 5.25 18.02 6.21
C TYR A 112 4.80 16.58 6.45
N LYS A 113 4.82 16.12 7.70
CA LYS A 113 4.38 14.75 8.04
C LYS A 113 2.93 14.50 7.64
N GLY A 114 2.05 15.48 7.82
CA GLY A 114 0.65 15.36 7.41
C GLY A 114 0.44 15.36 5.89
N GLU A 115 1.37 15.94 5.11
CA GLU A 115 1.36 15.84 3.65
C GLU A 115 1.69 14.41 3.22
N ILE A 116 2.73 13.82 3.82
CA ILE A 116 3.14 12.44 3.57
C ILE A 116 2.00 11.45 3.88
N LEU A 117 1.34 11.54 5.03
CA LEU A 117 0.25 10.62 5.36
C LEU A 117 -0.91 10.68 4.35
N ARG A 118 -1.24 11.87 3.84
CA ARG A 118 -2.24 12.02 2.78
C ARG A 118 -1.76 11.44 1.46
N HIS A 119 -0.48 11.62 1.14
CA HIS A 119 0.14 11.01 -0.04
C HIS A 119 0.02 9.48 0.01
N ILE A 120 0.38 8.85 1.12
CA ILE A 120 0.26 7.38 1.28
C ILE A 120 -1.19 6.93 1.02
N ILE A 121 -2.17 7.61 1.62
CA ILE A 121 -3.59 7.26 1.46
C ILE A 121 -4.01 7.31 -0.01
N VAL A 122 -3.75 8.42 -0.71
CA VAL A 122 -4.20 8.59 -2.10
C VAL A 122 -3.40 7.73 -3.08
N HIS A 123 -2.14 7.42 -2.76
CA HIS A 123 -1.28 6.55 -3.57
C HIS A 123 -1.83 5.13 -3.65
N GLU A 124 -2.21 4.53 -2.52
CA GLU A 124 -2.80 3.19 -2.51
C GLU A 124 -4.20 3.17 -3.14
N ILE A 125 -5.04 4.19 -2.92
CA ILE A 125 -6.34 4.32 -3.60
C ILE A 125 -6.14 4.41 -5.13
N HIS A 126 -5.14 5.16 -5.59
CA HIS A 126 -4.82 5.27 -7.01
C HIS A 126 -4.45 3.91 -7.62
N HIS A 127 -3.56 3.16 -6.96
CA HIS A 127 -3.09 1.88 -7.47
C HIS A 127 -4.12 0.75 -7.34
N THR A 128 -4.91 0.71 -6.27
CA THR A 128 -6.04 -0.23 -6.17
C THR A 128 -7.12 0.05 -7.21
N GLY A 129 -7.29 1.32 -7.62
CA GLY A 129 -8.07 1.69 -8.79
C GLY A 129 -7.58 1.04 -10.09
N GLN A 130 -6.26 0.92 -10.31
CA GLN A 130 -5.69 0.22 -11.46
C GLN A 130 -5.97 -1.29 -11.41
N LEU A 131 -5.87 -1.91 -10.22
CA LEU A 131 -6.21 -3.33 -10.02
C LEU A 131 -7.68 -3.62 -10.41
N SER A 132 -8.59 -2.68 -10.15
CA SER A 132 -10.00 -2.81 -10.53
C SER A 132 -10.22 -2.93 -12.05
N ILE A 133 -9.33 -2.37 -12.86
CA ILE A 133 -9.39 -2.49 -14.33
C ILE A 133 -8.88 -3.88 -14.73
N TRP A 134 -7.70 -4.26 -14.24
CA TRP A 134 -7.05 -5.52 -14.63
C TRP A 134 -7.79 -6.76 -14.13
N SER A 135 -8.45 -6.69 -12.97
CA SER A 135 -9.31 -7.77 -12.48
C SER A 135 -10.42 -8.13 -13.48
N LYS A 136 -11.03 -7.13 -14.13
CA LYS A 136 -12.02 -7.37 -15.19
C LYS A 136 -11.39 -8.02 -16.42
N GLU A 137 -10.19 -7.61 -16.81
CA GLU A 137 -9.47 -8.18 -17.96
C GLU A 137 -9.18 -9.68 -17.78
N ILE A 138 -8.96 -10.12 -16.54
CA ILE A 138 -8.69 -11.53 -16.21
C ILE A 138 -9.94 -12.30 -15.76
N GLY A 139 -11.13 -11.68 -15.87
CA GLY A 139 -12.40 -12.32 -15.53
C GLY A 139 -12.66 -12.51 -14.02
N MET A 140 -11.95 -11.78 -13.17
CA MET A 140 -12.10 -11.83 -11.72
C MET A 140 -13.11 -10.78 -11.22
N PRO A 141 -13.92 -11.09 -10.19
CA PRO A 141 -14.75 -10.09 -9.52
C PRO A 141 -13.92 -8.91 -8.99
N VAL A 142 -14.48 -7.71 -9.09
CA VAL A 142 -13.83 -6.50 -8.61
C VAL A 142 -14.09 -6.32 -7.12
N VAL A 143 -13.04 -6.09 -6.33
CA VAL A 143 -13.15 -5.70 -4.92
C VAL A 143 -13.86 -4.34 -4.83
N SER A 144 -14.88 -4.24 -3.97
CA SER A 144 -15.65 -3.00 -3.83
C SER A 144 -14.80 -1.89 -3.23
N SER A 145 -14.65 -0.76 -3.93
CA SER A 145 -13.94 0.43 -3.43
C SER A 145 -14.80 1.34 -2.54
N ASN A 146 -15.95 0.86 -2.07
CA ASN A 146 -16.82 1.67 -1.21
C ASN A 146 -16.19 1.83 0.16
N PHE A 147 -16.03 3.07 0.63
CA PHE A 147 -15.73 3.34 2.04
C PHE A 147 -16.97 3.09 2.93
N ILE A 148 -18.14 3.49 2.44
CA ILE A 148 -19.42 3.34 3.15
C ILE A 148 -19.77 1.84 3.27
N GLY A 149 -20.27 1.45 4.44
CA GLY A 149 -20.68 0.06 4.72
C GLY A 149 -19.53 -0.86 5.14
N ARG A 150 -18.38 -0.30 5.55
CA ARG A 150 -17.22 -1.07 6.02
C ARG A 150 -16.96 -0.99 7.53
N ASP A 151 -17.80 -0.26 8.26
CA ASP A 151 -17.76 -0.08 9.73
C ASP A 151 -16.41 0.49 10.24
N LEU A 152 -15.95 1.59 9.63
CA LEU A 152 -14.64 2.22 9.90
C LEU A 152 -14.76 3.60 10.58
N ILE A 153 -15.84 3.85 11.32
CA ILE A 153 -16.11 5.09 12.06
C ILE A 153 -16.20 4.79 13.55
#